data_AF-A0A954N0B0-F1
#
_entry.id   AF-A0A954N0B0-F1
#
_cell.length_a   1.000
_cell.length_b   1.000
_cell.length_c   1.000
_cell.angle_alpha   90.00
_cell.angle_beta   90.00
_cell.angle_gamma   90.00
#
_symmetry.space_group_name_H-M   'P 1'
#
loop_
_entity.id
_entity.type
_entity.pdbx_description
1 polymer ?
#
loop_
_entity_poly.entity_id
_entity_poly.type
_entity_poly.pdbx_seq_one_letter_code
_entity_poly.pdbx_strand_id
1 'polypeptide(L)'
;MKHLPLIIGYSLLAIGYSLDAAEPLPLSTSFWRDEAFVKSFNGSYRIEARIEPNVSTEERGLLVEVQKLMEGGNRKSALAKLKGSPLTAKSAALTFNLGNLQFEEGDLEEAEKSYRKAIGDYPSFRRAHRNLGML
;
A
#
# COMPACT_ATOMS: atom_id res chain seq x y z
N MET A 1 63.59 -3.92 -1.44
CA MET A 1 63.09 -2.58 -1.79
C MET A 1 61.58 -2.62 -1.64
N LYS A 2 61.06 -1.81 -0.72
CA LYS A 2 59.64 -1.72 -0.35
C LYS A 2 58.96 -0.78 -1.35
N HIS A 3 57.92 -1.22 -2.04
CA HIS A 3 57.04 -0.32 -2.79
C HIS A 3 55.65 -0.35 -2.15
N LEU A 4 55.32 0.82 -1.61
CA LEU A 4 54.10 1.20 -0.92
C LEU A 4 53.01 1.50 -1.97
N PRO A 5 51.73 1.11 -1.75
CA PRO A 5 50.65 1.46 -2.68
C PRO A 5 50.29 2.95 -2.57
N LEU A 6 50.21 3.62 -3.72
CA LEU A 6 49.79 5.01 -3.86
C LEU A 6 48.27 5.10 -3.65
N ILE A 7 47.85 5.62 -2.50
CA ILE A 7 46.46 5.99 -2.23
C ILE A 7 46.23 7.36 -2.90
N ILE A 8 45.51 7.36 -4.03
CA ILE A 8 45.03 8.59 -4.67
C ILE A 8 43.74 8.98 -3.94
N GLY A 9 43.85 9.95 -3.03
CA GLY A 9 42.71 10.58 -2.39
C GLY A 9 41.94 11.42 -3.40
N TYR A 10 40.66 11.10 -3.60
CA TYR A 10 39.73 11.96 -4.34
C TYR A 10 39.30 13.11 -3.43
N SER A 11 39.88 14.29 -3.65
CA SER A 11 39.41 15.55 -3.08
C SER A 11 38.10 15.95 -3.76
N LEU A 12 36.99 15.91 -3.01
CA LEU A 12 35.70 16.43 -3.44
C LEU A 12 35.77 17.96 -3.53
N LEU A 13 35.89 18.50 -4.74
CA LEU A 13 35.63 19.91 -5.01
C LEU A 13 34.10 20.09 -5.12
N ALA A 14 33.47 20.55 -4.04
CA ALA A 14 32.06 20.93 -4.05
C ALA A 14 31.89 22.25 -4.82
N ILE A 15 31.63 22.16 -6.12
CA ILE A 15 31.10 23.28 -6.90
C ILE A 15 29.64 23.42 -6.49
N GLY A 16 29.32 24.52 -5.81
CA GLY A 16 27.95 24.86 -5.42
C GLY A 16 27.10 25.13 -6.64
N TYR A 17 26.39 24.11 -7.13
CA TYR A 17 25.21 24.31 -7.95
C TYR A 17 24.05 24.58 -7.01
N SER A 18 23.39 25.73 -7.19
CA SER A 18 22.04 25.93 -6.67
C SER A 18 21.18 24.76 -7.14
N LEU A 19 20.64 23.99 -6.19
CA LEU A 19 19.62 22.97 -6.43
C LEU A 19 18.33 23.68 -6.81
N ASP A 20 18.24 24.17 -8.04
CA ASP A 20 16.94 24.39 -8.66
C ASP A 20 16.31 23.01 -8.79
N ALA A 21 15.14 22.81 -8.18
CA ALA A 21 14.40 21.58 -8.36
C ALA A 21 14.17 21.43 -9.87
N ALA A 22 14.72 20.37 -10.48
CA ALA A 22 14.52 20.10 -11.89
C ALA A 22 13.02 20.20 -12.18
N GLU A 23 12.63 21.10 -13.09
CA GLU A 23 11.23 21.22 -13.46
C GLU A 23 10.71 19.83 -13.82
N PRO A 24 9.59 19.36 -13.23
CA PRO A 24 9.06 18.07 -13.57
C PRO A 24 8.86 18.03 -15.08
N LEU A 25 9.48 17.04 -15.74
CA LEU A 25 9.41 16.89 -17.20
C LEU A 25 7.97 17.13 -17.64
N PRO A 26 7.70 18.04 -18.59
CA PRO A 26 6.34 18.37 -18.98
C PRO A 26 5.70 17.10 -19.53
N LEU A 27 4.87 16.46 -18.71
CA LEU A 27 4.10 15.29 -19.11
C LEU A 27 3.02 15.80 -20.08
N SER A 28 3.36 15.85 -21.37
CA SER A 28 2.41 16.21 -22.41
C SER A 28 1.23 15.25 -22.35
N THR A 29 0.01 15.75 -22.19
CA THR A 29 -1.23 14.94 -22.20
C THR A 29 -1.40 14.09 -23.48
N SER A 30 -0.60 14.37 -24.52
CA SER A 30 -0.53 13.58 -25.75
C SER A 30 0.00 12.16 -25.58
N PHE A 31 0.69 11.81 -24.48
CA PHE A 31 1.20 10.45 -24.29
C PHE A 31 0.08 9.39 -24.28
N TRP A 32 -1.14 9.77 -23.88
CA TRP A 32 -2.32 8.90 -23.96
C TRP A 32 -2.77 8.59 -25.39
N ARG A 33 -2.24 9.30 -26.38
CA ARG A 33 -2.47 9.04 -27.82
C ARG A 33 -1.39 8.18 -28.44
N ASP A 34 -0.29 7.91 -27.73
CA ASP A 34 0.77 7.02 -28.19
C ASP A 34 0.40 5.56 -27.90
N GLU A 35 0.23 4.76 -28.96
CA GLU A 35 -0.24 3.38 -28.85
C GLU A 35 0.76 2.49 -28.10
N ALA A 36 2.07 2.69 -28.28
CA ALA A 36 3.10 1.90 -27.64
C ALA A 36 3.15 2.18 -26.13
N PHE A 37 3.05 3.45 -25.74
CA PHE A 37 2.92 3.87 -24.36
C PHE A 37 1.66 3.28 -23.72
N VAL A 38 0.49 3.45 -24.35
CA VAL A 38 -0.77 2.92 -23.83
C VAL A 38 -0.72 1.40 -23.66
N LYS A 39 -0.15 0.68 -24.63
CA LYS A 39 0.01 -0.78 -24.54
C LYS A 39 0.96 -1.18 -23.40
N SER A 40 2.12 -0.53 -23.28
CA SER A 40 3.09 -0.81 -22.22
C SER A 40 2.53 -0.46 -20.83
N PHE A 41 1.92 0.71 -20.69
CA PHE A 41 1.25 1.16 -19.46
C PHE A 41 0.10 0.23 -19.07
N ASN A 42 -0.69 -0.23 -20.05
CA ASN A 42 -1.78 -1.17 -19.79
C ASN A 42 -1.26 -2.55 -19.36
N GLY A 43 -0.19 -3.03 -19.99
CA GLY A 43 0.42 -4.33 -19.71
C GLY A 43 1.26 -4.38 -18.43
N SER A 44 1.78 -3.25 -17.97
CA SER A 44 2.51 -3.13 -16.71
C SER A 44 1.61 -2.58 -15.61
N TYR A 45 1.32 -1.27 -15.68
CA TYR A 45 0.71 -0.50 -14.60
C TYR A 45 -0.79 -0.81 -14.36
N ARG A 46 -1.60 -1.08 -15.41
CA ARG A 46 -3.00 -1.49 -15.19
C ARG A 46 -3.17 -2.94 -14.77
N ILE A 47 -2.18 -3.81 -15.00
CA ILE A 47 -2.18 -5.13 -14.35
C ILE A 47 -2.01 -4.94 -12.84
N GLU A 48 -1.16 -3.98 -12.43
CA GLU A 48 -0.97 -3.65 -11.02
C GLU A 48 -2.23 -3.08 -10.34
N ALA A 49 -3.15 -2.45 -11.09
CA ALA A 49 -4.45 -2.02 -10.56
C ALA A 49 -5.31 -3.19 -10.02
N ARG A 50 -4.96 -4.45 -10.34
CA ARG A 50 -5.59 -5.65 -9.79
C ARG A 50 -4.89 -6.20 -8.55
N ILE A 51 -4.04 -5.43 -7.89
CA ILE A 51 -3.35 -5.86 -6.66
C ILE A 51 -4.13 -5.52 -5.41
N GLU A 52 -4.86 -4.41 -5.45
CA GLU A 52 -5.63 -3.95 -4.32
C GLU A 52 -7.11 -4.09 -4.67
N PRO A 53 -7.94 -4.66 -3.76
CA PRO A 53 -9.38 -4.71 -3.99
C PRO A 53 -9.92 -3.30 -4.18
N ASN A 54 -10.84 -3.14 -5.14
CA ASN A 54 -11.57 -1.89 -5.28
C ASN A 54 -12.43 -1.67 -4.03
N VAL A 55 -12.47 -0.43 -3.54
CA VAL A 55 -13.29 -0.04 -2.39
C VAL A 55 -14.47 0.79 -2.88
N SER A 56 -15.68 0.27 -2.71
CA SER A 56 -16.93 0.94 -3.08
C SER A 56 -17.17 2.20 -2.25
N THR A 57 -18.12 3.02 -2.67
CA THR A 57 -18.51 4.22 -1.92
C THR A 57 -19.08 3.86 -0.55
N GLU A 58 -19.86 2.79 -0.46
CA GLU A 58 -20.45 2.28 0.78
C GLU A 58 -19.37 1.74 1.72
N GLU A 59 -18.42 0.96 1.20
CA GLU A 59 -17.29 0.45 1.98
C GLU A 59 -16.41 1.59 2.50
N ARG A 60 -16.18 2.63 1.66
CA ARG A 60 -15.45 3.83 2.06
C ARG A 60 -16.16 4.59 3.17
N GLY A 61 -17.49 4.73 3.09
CA GLY A 61 -18.29 5.33 4.16
C GLY A 61 -18.07 4.62 5.50
N LEU A 62 -18.13 3.29 5.50
CA LEU A 62 -17.85 2.48 6.69
C LEU A 62 -16.43 2.67 7.21
N LEU A 63 -15.43 2.69 6.33
CA LEU A 63 -14.02 2.89 6.72
C LEU A 63 -13.77 4.28 7.32
N VAL A 64 -14.47 5.32 6.84
CA VAL A 64 -14.40 6.66 7.45
C VAL A 64 -14.98 6.66 8.87
N GLU A 65 -16.08 5.95 9.10
CA GLU A 65 -16.63 5.80 10.46
C GLU A 65 -15.68 5.03 11.38
N VAL A 66 -15.07 3.96 10.87
CA VAL A 66 -14.05 3.19 11.58
C VAL A 66 -12.85 4.08 11.93
N GLN A 67 -12.35 4.87 10.98
CA GLN A 67 -11.25 5.81 11.21
C GLN A 67 -11.57 6.81 12.32
N LYS A 68 -12.77 7.40 12.32
CA LYS A 68 -13.19 8.34 13.39
C LYS A 68 -13.20 7.68 14.77
N LEU A 69 -13.65 6.42 14.85
CA LEU A 69 -13.61 5.67 16.10
C LEU A 69 -12.18 5.41 16.56
N MET A 70 -11.26 5.12 15.63
CA MET A 70 -9.83 4.94 15.92
C MET A 70 -9.15 6.24 16.37
N GLU A 71 -9.45 7.37 15.73
CA GLU A 71 -8.97 8.71 16.14
C GLU A 71 -9.44 9.07 17.56
N GLY A 72 -10.66 8.64 17.92
CA GLY A 72 -11.19 8.77 19.29
C GLY A 72 -10.64 7.74 20.29
N GLY A 73 -9.68 6.90 19.91
CA GLY A 73 -9.11 5.84 20.77
C GLY A 73 -10.07 4.68 21.03
N ASN A 74 -11.21 4.61 20.35
CA ASN A 74 -12.25 3.61 20.57
C ASN A 74 -12.12 2.41 19.62
N ARG A 75 -10.99 1.70 19.73
CA ARG A 75 -10.69 0.53 18.87
C ARG A 75 -11.72 -0.59 19.01
N LYS A 76 -12.23 -0.84 20.22
CA LYS A 76 -13.28 -1.84 20.44
C LYS A 76 -14.55 -1.54 19.65
N SER A 77 -15.00 -0.29 19.62
CA SER A 77 -16.14 0.08 18.78
C SER A 77 -15.82 0.00 17.29
N ALA A 78 -14.60 0.35 16.86
CA ALA A 78 -14.16 0.17 15.47
C ALA A 78 -14.22 -1.30 15.02
N LEU A 79 -13.72 -2.20 15.86
CA LEU A 79 -13.77 -3.65 15.62
C LEU A 79 -15.21 -4.16 15.58
N ALA A 80 -16.06 -3.76 16.54
CA ALA A 80 -17.47 -4.13 16.55
C ALA A 80 -18.21 -3.60 15.31
N LYS A 81 -17.88 -2.40 14.85
CA LYS A 81 -18.47 -1.78 13.65
C LYS A 81 -18.15 -2.57 12.38
N LEU A 82 -16.90 -2.99 12.20
CA LEU A 82 -16.53 -3.85 11.07
C LEU A 82 -17.16 -5.24 11.20
N LYS A 83 -17.09 -5.87 12.37
CA LYS A 83 -17.63 -7.22 12.60
C LYS A 83 -19.15 -7.28 12.42
N GLY A 84 -19.87 -6.23 12.80
CA GLY A 84 -21.33 -6.14 12.67
C GLY A 84 -21.84 -5.73 11.28
N SER A 85 -20.95 -5.32 10.37
CA SER A 85 -21.35 -4.90 9.03
C SER A 85 -21.47 -6.09 8.06
N PRO A 86 -22.61 -6.26 7.36
CA PRO A 86 -22.75 -7.31 6.35
C PRO A 86 -21.84 -7.09 5.14
N LEU A 87 -21.33 -5.88 4.93
CA LEU A 87 -20.36 -5.57 3.88
C LEU A 87 -19.02 -6.27 4.12
N THR A 88 -18.62 -6.41 5.39
CA THR A 88 -17.32 -6.99 5.76
C THR A 88 -17.18 -8.41 5.24
N ALA A 89 -18.23 -9.24 5.36
CA ALA A 89 -18.19 -10.62 4.88
C ALA A 89 -18.00 -10.75 3.36
N LYS A 90 -18.33 -9.70 2.58
CA LYS A 90 -18.30 -9.70 1.10
C LYS A 90 -17.15 -8.89 0.52
N SER A 91 -16.30 -8.32 1.37
CA SER A 91 -15.27 -7.38 0.97
C SER A 91 -13.91 -7.80 1.48
N ALA A 92 -12.99 -8.10 0.55
CA ALA A 92 -11.61 -8.38 0.89
C ALA A 92 -10.96 -7.21 1.64
N ALA A 93 -11.23 -5.97 1.20
CA ALA A 93 -10.71 -4.76 1.83
C ALA A 93 -11.19 -4.61 3.29
N LEU A 94 -12.49 -4.75 3.54
CA LEU A 94 -13.03 -4.63 4.90
C LEU A 94 -12.61 -5.79 5.80
N THR A 95 -12.56 -7.03 5.27
CA THR A 95 -12.05 -8.19 6.01
C THR A 95 -10.57 -7.98 6.40
N PHE A 96 -9.75 -7.44 5.50
CA PHE A 96 -8.36 -7.08 5.81
C PHE A 96 -8.26 -6.02 6.92
N ASN A 97 -9.10 -4.98 6.87
CA ASN A 97 -9.12 -3.96 7.93
C ASN A 97 -9.56 -4.55 9.28
N LEU A 98 -10.51 -5.50 9.29
CA LEU A 98 -10.86 -6.24 10.49
C LEU A 98 -9.65 -7.02 11.03
N GLY A 99 -8.89 -7.68 10.15
CA GLY A 99 -7.64 -8.36 10.50
C GLY A 99 -6.60 -7.43 11.13
N ASN A 100 -6.43 -6.21 10.60
CA ASN A 100 -5.52 -5.23 11.19
C ASN A 100 -5.94 -4.84 12.62
N LEU A 101 -7.24 -4.60 12.85
CA LEU A 101 -7.73 -4.27 14.19
C LEU A 101 -7.58 -5.44 15.16
N GLN A 102 -7.81 -6.68 14.71
CA GLN A 102 -7.60 -7.89 15.52
C GLN A 102 -6.13 -8.06 15.88
N PHE A 103 -5.23 -7.84 14.92
CA PHE A 103 -3.78 -7.87 15.16
C PHE A 103 -3.36 -6.83 16.20
N GLU A 104 -3.86 -5.60 16.09
CA GLU A 104 -3.57 -4.52 17.04
C GLU A 104 -4.10 -4.80 18.46
N GLU A 105 -5.19 -5.57 18.60
CA GLU A 105 -5.70 -6.01 19.91
C GLU A 105 -5.02 -7.29 20.43
N GLY A 106 -4.11 -7.90 19.65
CA GLY A 106 -3.40 -9.12 20.01
C GLY A 106 -4.17 -10.42 19.71
N ASP A 107 -5.31 -10.34 19.05
CA ASP A 107 -6.13 -11.48 18.63
C ASP A 107 -5.54 -12.12 17.35
N LEU A 108 -4.31 -12.65 17.45
CA LEU A 108 -3.51 -13.09 16.30
C LEU A 108 -4.18 -14.20 15.47
N GLU A 109 -4.84 -15.16 16.11
CA GLU A 109 -5.58 -16.24 15.42
C GLU A 109 -6.72 -15.70 14.57
N GLU A 110 -7.43 -14.68 15.05
CA GLU A 110 -8.53 -14.06 14.33
C GLU A 110 -8.00 -13.16 13.20
N ALA A 111 -6.90 -12.44 13.44
CA ALA A 111 -6.21 -11.68 12.41
C ALA A 111 -5.76 -12.59 11.24
N GLU A 112 -5.19 -13.77 11.56
CA GLU A 112 -4.80 -14.77 10.56
C GLU A 112 -6.00 -15.20 9.70
N LYS A 113 -7.11 -15.56 10.34
CA LYS A 113 -8.35 -15.95 9.64
C LYS A 113 -8.85 -14.84 8.71
N SER A 114 -8.83 -13.59 9.19
CA SER A 114 -9.23 -12.42 8.41
C SER A 114 -8.32 -12.20 7.21
N TYR A 115 -6.99 -12.24 7.38
CA TYR A 115 -6.06 -12.07 6.25
C TYR A 115 -6.18 -13.21 5.24
N ARG A 116 -6.29 -14.47 5.69
CA ARG A 116 -6.50 -15.62 4.80
C ARG A 116 -7.80 -15.51 4.03
N LYS A 117 -8.89 -15.06 4.67
CA LYS A 117 -10.16 -14.82 3.98
C LYS A 117 -10.02 -13.70 2.95
N ALA A 118 -9.38 -12.58 3.30
CA ALA A 118 -9.16 -11.48 2.36
C ALA A 118 -8.32 -11.92 1.13
N ILE A 119 -7.33 -12.80 1.34
CA ILE A 119 -6.56 -13.43 0.25
C ILE A 119 -7.43 -14.40 -0.57
N GLY A 120 -8.28 -15.19 0.08
CA GLY A 120 -9.21 -16.09 -0.62
C GLY A 120 -10.18 -15.33 -1.54
N ASP A 121 -10.71 -14.21 -1.04
CA ASP A 121 -11.62 -13.35 -1.80
C ASP A 121 -10.89 -12.51 -2.88
N TYR A 122 -9.62 -12.16 -2.64
CA TYR A 122 -8.79 -11.38 -3.56
C TYR A 122 -7.32 -11.88 -3.54
N PRO A 123 -6.98 -12.88 -4.37
CA PRO A 123 -5.68 -13.58 -4.30
C PRO A 123 -4.45 -12.70 -4.49
N SER A 124 -4.57 -11.59 -5.23
CA SER A 124 -3.49 -10.64 -5.49
C SER A 124 -3.34 -9.57 -4.40
N PHE A 125 -4.08 -9.64 -3.29
CA PHE A 125 -4.12 -8.63 -2.23
C PHE A 125 -2.78 -8.54 -1.48
N ARG A 126 -1.87 -7.72 -2.01
CA ARG A 126 -0.48 -7.64 -1.56
C ARG A 126 -0.35 -7.26 -0.08
N ARG A 127 -1.15 -6.30 0.40
CA ARG A 127 -1.15 -5.93 1.83
C ARG A 127 -1.60 -7.08 2.74
N ALA A 128 -2.58 -7.88 2.32
CA ALA A 128 -3.02 -9.03 3.10
C ALA A 128 -1.95 -10.13 3.17
N HIS A 129 -1.28 -10.44 2.06
CA HIS A 129 -0.12 -11.36 2.06
C HIS A 129 1.01 -10.87 2.95
N ARG A 130 1.35 -9.57 2.84
CA ARG A 130 2.39 -8.96 3.67
C ARG A 130 2.06 -9.09 5.16
N ASN A 131 0.83 -8.75 5.56
CA ASN A 131 0.45 -8.79 6.97
C ASN A 131 0.35 -10.24 7.50
N LEU A 132 -0.12 -11.19 6.69
CA LEU A 132 -0.09 -12.60 7.04
C LEU A 132 1.34 -13.12 7.24
N GLY A 133 2.31 -12.65 6.45
CA GLY A 133 3.72 -13.00 6.63
C GLY A 133 4.43 -12.32 7.80
N MET A 134 3.81 -11.32 8.43
CA MET A 134 4.32 -10.64 9.63
C MET A 134 3.67 -11.14 10.94
N LEU A 135 2.60 -11.93 10.85
CA LEU A 135 2.05 -12.67 11.99
C LEU A 135 3.04 -13.75 12.45
#